data_AF-A0A196SMN2-F1
#
_entry.id   AF-A0A196SMN2-F1
#
_cell.length_a   1.000
_cell.length_b   1.000
_cell.length_c   1.000
_cell.angle_alpha   90.00
_cell.angle_beta   90.00
_cell.angle_gamma   90.00
#
_symmetry.space_group_name_H-M   'P 1'
#
loop_
_entity.id
_entity.type
_entity.pdbx_description
1 polymer ?
#
loop_
_entity_poly.entity_id
_entity_poly.type
_entity_poly.pdbx_seq_one_letter_code
_entity_poly.pdbx_strand_id
1 'polypeptide(L)'
;MSVASIRGLSQRWLRAGLGVRCIPAAIGLRSLCIPISSNGRSIAQFQRSFSTESRDLMNRILQKYPPSETKRPKTDIISDLSRQKLSLETQKKLIAELVTNEEPLSDKEVESVLFSLVKQKYYMSVLAFTDYCLEKNLVPRLSETSVYWLFYCCGLYKDKEVLKAVLKAVPKSVKGKYVYKAKLAKSLFCCKSFDEGAAILKHFEEMGFPYSDCNGYLLEGLALGQYYQECIRVFEKIHAMVKKQSESVTAKEVRIYDKCYYAAFISYCRLNREQDAISVKKEAESNGITLSIRCYDALCEMIDHSKEWKELAQHVFSVLQAKHLKVSDVQKSIICARAKELQYKRGIDAITEYCKHYDTVLDMNTNNHELTLQCRDLNESMCRMRVLKLFEDVEKRYKWKGAEALTITIRTSKAQGGVVRLLQKDLYPPVGVRIEGSNMKVDVMDLVRWYNRKPFQFSYFK
;
A
#
# COMPACT_ATOMS: atom_id res chain seq x y z
N MET A 1 29.45 3.82 44.29
CA MET A 1 29.33 4.90 43.28
C MET A 1 28.54 4.37 42.09
N SER A 2 28.05 5.24 41.19
CA SER A 2 26.82 5.00 40.39
C SER A 2 27.02 4.35 39.01
N VAL A 3 25.95 3.69 38.53
CA VAL A 3 25.84 2.99 37.23
C VAL A 3 25.57 4.00 36.09
N ALA A 4 26.38 5.05 36.00
CA ALA A 4 26.08 6.25 35.19
C ALA A 4 27.00 6.50 33.98
N SER A 5 28.08 5.73 33.82
CA SER A 5 29.20 6.12 32.95
C SER A 5 29.42 5.28 31.67
N ILE A 6 28.52 4.35 31.33
CA ILE A 6 28.63 3.52 30.11
C ILE A 6 27.46 3.82 29.15
N ARG A 7 27.44 5.07 28.63
CA ARG A 7 26.62 5.49 27.48
C ARG A 7 27.44 6.40 26.56
N GLY A 8 28.30 5.77 25.77
CA GLY A 8 29.14 6.40 24.74
C GLY A 8 30.02 5.34 24.08
N LEU A 9 30.45 5.56 22.84
CA LEU A 9 31.27 4.67 22.01
C LEU A 9 30.59 3.40 21.44
N SER A 10 29.76 3.56 20.40
CA SER A 10 29.47 2.48 19.43
C SER A 10 29.27 2.94 17.98
N GLN A 11 29.62 4.20 17.64
CA GLN A 11 29.22 4.86 16.39
C GLN A 11 30.39 5.17 15.42
N ARG A 12 31.52 4.44 15.49
CA ARG A 12 32.74 4.76 14.71
C ARG A 12 33.46 3.60 13.98
N TRP A 13 32.88 2.40 13.94
CA TRP A 13 33.55 1.19 13.41
C TRP A 13 32.88 0.54 12.17
N LEU A 14 32.17 1.33 11.36
CA LEU A 14 31.64 0.91 10.04
C LEU A 14 32.03 1.89 8.91
N ARG A 15 33.26 2.45 8.98
CA ARG A 15 33.87 3.29 7.91
C ARG A 15 35.39 3.08 7.80
N ALA A 16 35.83 1.86 7.52
CA ALA A 16 37.20 1.55 7.05
C ALA A 16 37.25 0.15 6.40
N GLY A 17 38.07 -0.03 5.35
CA GLY A 17 38.47 -1.32 4.75
C GLY A 17 37.32 -2.16 4.16
N LEU A 18 37.14 -2.28 2.84
CA LEU A 18 38.14 -2.57 1.82
C LEU A 18 37.71 -2.02 0.46
N GLY A 19 38.61 -1.35 -0.25
CA GLY A 19 38.41 -1.00 -1.65
C GLY A 19 39.03 -2.04 -2.57
N VAL A 20 38.26 -2.58 -3.51
CA VAL A 20 38.78 -3.37 -4.63
C VAL A 20 38.40 -2.67 -5.94
N ARG A 21 39.39 -2.34 -6.76
CA ARG A 21 39.18 -1.86 -8.13
C ARG A 21 38.99 -3.07 -9.05
N CYS A 22 37.90 -3.10 -9.80
CA CYS A 22 37.76 -3.94 -10.99
C CYS A 22 37.43 -3.06 -12.19
N ILE A 23 38.15 -3.26 -13.29
CA ILE A 23 38.02 -2.53 -14.56
C ILE A 23 36.92 -3.22 -15.40
N PRO A 24 36.09 -2.49 -16.16
CA PRO A 24 34.99 -3.09 -16.91
C PRO A 24 35.49 -3.99 -18.05
N ALA A 25 35.05 -5.25 -18.04
CA ALA A 25 35.17 -6.16 -19.17
C ALA A 25 33.87 -6.13 -20.00
N ALA A 26 33.95 -5.64 -21.23
CA ALA A 26 32.82 -5.62 -22.15
C ALA A 26 32.79 -6.91 -23.00
N ILE A 27 31.81 -7.77 -22.77
CA ILE A 27 31.45 -8.89 -23.66
C ILE A 27 29.93 -8.84 -23.86
N GLY A 28 29.49 -8.85 -25.11
CA GLY A 28 28.07 -8.71 -25.48
C GLY A 28 27.40 -10.04 -25.84
N LEU A 29 26.06 -9.97 -25.90
CA LEU A 29 25.17 -10.86 -26.67
C LEU A 29 25.39 -12.38 -26.56
N ARG A 30 24.46 -13.05 -25.87
CA ARG A 30 23.39 -13.80 -26.56
C ARG A 30 22.25 -14.20 -25.62
N SER A 31 21.06 -14.36 -26.20
CA SER A 31 19.89 -14.94 -25.55
C SER A 31 20.01 -16.46 -25.49
N LEU A 32 19.72 -17.05 -24.33
CA LEU A 32 19.49 -18.48 -24.19
C LEU A 32 18.30 -18.70 -23.24
N CYS A 33 17.18 -19.15 -23.81
CA CYS A 33 16.06 -19.69 -23.03
C CYS A 33 16.29 -21.19 -22.84
N ILE A 34 16.30 -21.67 -21.59
CA ILE A 34 16.24 -23.10 -21.27
C ILE A 34 15.19 -23.28 -20.17
N PRO A 35 14.20 -24.19 -20.32
CA PRO A 35 13.08 -24.33 -19.40
C PRO A 35 13.37 -25.29 -18.25
N ILE A 36 12.66 -25.12 -17.12
CA ILE A 36 12.58 -26.11 -16.04
C ILE A 36 11.12 -26.32 -15.63
N SER A 37 10.68 -27.56 -15.65
CA SER A 37 9.47 -28.05 -14.97
C SER A 37 9.89 -28.77 -13.66
N SER A 38 9.04 -29.08 -12.68
CA SER A 38 7.57 -29.21 -12.67
C SER A 38 7.01 -29.07 -11.24
N ASN A 39 5.68 -29.17 -11.10
CA ASN A 39 4.95 -29.68 -9.92
C ASN A 39 5.17 -29.03 -8.55
N GLY A 40 4.27 -28.11 -8.16
CA GLY A 40 4.23 -27.53 -6.81
C GLY A 40 2.86 -26.97 -6.42
N ARG A 41 1.87 -27.86 -6.22
CA ARG A 41 0.50 -27.65 -5.65
C ARG A 41 -0.11 -26.23 -5.73
N SER A 42 -1.16 -26.09 -6.54
CA SER A 42 -2.01 -24.90 -6.64
C SER A 42 -2.42 -24.32 -5.27
N ILE A 43 -2.06 -23.05 -5.06
CA ILE A 43 -2.79 -22.14 -4.18
C ILE A 43 -3.50 -21.16 -5.13
N ALA A 44 -4.83 -21.14 -5.11
CA ALA A 44 -5.64 -20.41 -6.06
C ALA A 44 -5.47 -18.89 -5.91
N GLN A 45 -4.58 -18.30 -6.72
CA GLN A 45 -4.62 -16.87 -7.00
C GLN A 45 -5.91 -16.58 -7.78
N PHE A 46 -6.80 -15.75 -7.22
CA PHE A 46 -8.02 -15.31 -7.89
C PHE A 46 -7.70 -14.37 -9.08
N GLN A 47 -7.33 -14.96 -10.22
CA GLN A 47 -7.42 -14.30 -11.51
C GLN A 47 -8.91 -14.17 -11.89
N ARG A 48 -9.56 -13.08 -11.44
CA ARG A 48 -10.82 -12.62 -12.04
C ARG A 48 -10.52 -11.76 -13.28
N SER A 49 -11.32 -11.95 -14.32
CA SER A 49 -11.39 -11.08 -15.49
C SER A 49 -12.30 -9.89 -15.19
N PHE A 50 -11.70 -8.76 -14.81
CA PHE A 50 -12.42 -7.59 -14.30
C PHE A 50 -13.11 -6.74 -15.40
N SER A 51 -14.22 -7.25 -15.92
CA SER A 51 -15.20 -6.49 -16.72
C SER A 51 -16.67 -6.85 -16.43
N THR A 52 -16.95 -7.79 -15.53
CA THR A 52 -18.32 -8.15 -15.13
C THR A 52 -18.82 -7.38 -13.92
N GLU A 53 -17.98 -7.11 -12.91
CA GLU A 53 -18.45 -6.66 -11.58
C GLU A 53 -19.21 -5.31 -11.58
N SER A 54 -18.87 -4.42 -12.51
CA SER A 54 -19.56 -3.13 -12.76
C SER A 54 -20.96 -3.35 -13.35
N ARG A 55 -21.08 -4.17 -14.39
CA ARG A 55 -22.36 -4.57 -15.01
C ARG A 55 -23.22 -5.40 -14.06
N ASP A 56 -22.63 -6.35 -13.36
CA ASP A 56 -23.31 -7.17 -12.35
C ASP A 56 -23.88 -6.29 -11.23
N LEU A 57 -23.16 -5.24 -10.81
CA LEU A 57 -23.70 -4.27 -9.86
C LEU A 57 -24.90 -3.51 -10.45
N MET A 58 -24.80 -3.01 -11.69
CA MET A 58 -25.90 -2.25 -12.30
C MET A 58 -27.14 -3.11 -12.57
N ASN A 59 -26.96 -4.33 -13.07
CA ASN A 59 -28.03 -5.31 -13.29
C ASN A 59 -28.77 -5.63 -11.98
N ARG A 60 -28.05 -5.83 -10.87
CA ARG A 60 -28.67 -6.02 -9.54
C ARG A 60 -29.36 -4.78 -9.00
N ILE A 61 -28.92 -3.58 -9.37
CA ILE A 61 -29.59 -2.31 -9.04
C ILE A 61 -30.94 -2.22 -9.79
N LEU A 62 -30.93 -2.47 -11.10
CA LEU A 62 -32.13 -2.40 -11.95
C LEU A 62 -33.15 -3.52 -11.66
N GLN A 63 -32.68 -4.73 -11.33
CA GLN A 63 -33.54 -5.84 -10.89
C GLN A 63 -34.22 -5.54 -9.54
N LYS A 64 -33.55 -4.81 -8.63
CA LYS A 64 -34.11 -4.44 -7.32
C LYS A 64 -35.02 -3.21 -7.40
N TYR A 65 -34.74 -2.30 -8.33
CA TYR A 65 -35.45 -1.04 -8.54
C TYR A 65 -35.91 -0.96 -10.00
N PRO A 66 -36.98 -1.69 -10.37
CA PRO A 66 -37.53 -1.65 -11.73
C PRO A 66 -38.09 -0.26 -12.07
N PRO A 67 -38.33 0.04 -13.37
CA PRO A 67 -38.89 1.31 -13.80
C PRO A 67 -40.21 1.65 -13.10
N SER A 68 -40.36 2.94 -12.73
CA SER A 68 -41.62 3.48 -12.21
C SER A 68 -42.58 3.80 -13.36
N GLU A 69 -43.87 3.51 -13.19
CA GLU A 69 -44.92 3.93 -14.13
C GLU A 69 -44.99 5.47 -14.25
N THR A 70 -44.73 6.17 -13.15
CA THR A 70 -44.55 7.63 -13.13
C THR A 70 -43.07 7.98 -13.16
N LYS A 71 -42.59 8.50 -14.31
CA LYS A 71 -41.24 9.07 -14.44
C LYS A 71 -41.18 10.44 -13.77
N ARG A 72 -40.15 10.67 -12.93
CA ARG A 72 -39.85 11.98 -12.35
C ARG A 72 -38.89 12.77 -13.25
N PRO A 73 -38.93 14.11 -13.27
CA PRO A 73 -37.96 14.91 -14.01
C PRO A 73 -36.52 14.60 -13.57
N LYS A 74 -35.60 14.38 -14.51
CA LYS A 74 -34.20 14.05 -14.18
C LYS A 74 -33.50 15.14 -13.35
N THR A 75 -33.92 16.40 -13.48
CA THR A 75 -33.47 17.53 -12.65
C THR A 75 -33.66 17.26 -11.16
N ASP A 76 -34.79 16.67 -10.80
CA ASP A 76 -35.21 16.47 -9.42
C ASP A 76 -34.47 15.27 -8.83
N ILE A 77 -34.29 14.22 -9.64
CA ILE A 77 -33.51 13.03 -9.29
C ILE A 77 -32.03 13.39 -9.06
N ILE A 78 -31.46 14.27 -9.90
CA ILE A 78 -30.06 14.75 -9.77
C ILE A 78 -29.91 15.71 -8.59
N SER A 79 -30.91 16.58 -8.35
CA SER A 79 -30.99 17.42 -7.15
C SER A 79 -31.02 16.57 -5.87
N ASP A 80 -31.83 15.50 -5.86
CA ASP A 80 -31.89 14.54 -4.77
C ASP A 80 -30.57 13.79 -4.57
N LEU A 81 -29.96 13.27 -5.65
CA LEU A 81 -28.64 12.64 -5.62
C LEU A 81 -27.55 13.57 -5.09
N SER A 82 -27.69 14.89 -5.26
CA SER A 82 -26.75 15.90 -4.78
C SER A 82 -26.89 16.21 -3.27
N ARG A 83 -27.98 15.78 -2.61
CA ARG A 83 -28.20 15.98 -1.18
C ARG A 83 -27.12 15.26 -0.35
N GLN A 84 -26.75 15.86 0.78
CA GLN A 84 -25.74 15.26 1.67
C GLN A 84 -26.34 14.09 2.50
N LYS A 85 -25.49 13.12 2.84
CA LYS A 85 -25.81 11.98 3.75
C LYS A 85 -26.96 11.07 3.29
N LEU A 86 -27.16 10.88 1.98
CA LEU A 86 -28.01 9.80 1.47
C LEU A 86 -27.53 8.42 1.93
N SER A 87 -28.43 7.46 2.08
CA SER A 87 -28.03 6.05 2.23
C SER A 87 -27.62 5.45 0.88
N LEU A 88 -26.76 4.43 0.91
CA LEU A 88 -26.34 3.70 -0.29
C LEU A 88 -27.54 3.10 -1.05
N GLU A 89 -28.57 2.62 -0.36
CA GLU A 89 -29.77 2.07 -1.00
C GLU A 89 -30.66 3.17 -1.60
N THR A 90 -30.74 4.34 -0.95
CA THR A 90 -31.41 5.53 -1.51
C THR A 90 -30.72 5.97 -2.80
N GLN A 91 -29.38 5.99 -2.84
CA GLN A 91 -28.62 6.31 -4.04
C GLN A 91 -28.81 5.27 -5.15
N LYS A 92 -28.80 3.97 -4.83
CA LYS A 92 -29.08 2.91 -5.83
C LYS A 92 -30.46 3.08 -6.46
N LYS A 93 -31.50 3.38 -5.65
CA LYS A 93 -32.83 3.68 -6.18
C LYS A 93 -32.80 4.88 -7.13
N LEU A 94 -32.25 6.01 -6.69
CA LEU A 94 -32.20 7.24 -7.51
C LEU A 94 -31.36 7.07 -8.80
N ILE A 95 -30.31 6.24 -8.78
CA ILE A 95 -29.55 5.87 -9.99
C ILE A 95 -30.40 5.04 -10.95
N ALA A 96 -31.14 4.04 -10.45
CA ALA A 96 -32.06 3.25 -11.27
C ALA A 96 -33.15 4.14 -11.89
N GLU A 97 -33.76 5.01 -11.08
CA GLU A 97 -34.77 5.99 -11.48
C GLU A 97 -34.24 6.93 -12.58
N LEU A 98 -33.01 7.44 -12.42
CA LEU A 98 -32.37 8.31 -13.41
C LEU A 98 -32.12 7.63 -14.76
N VAL A 99 -31.59 6.40 -14.77
CA VAL A 99 -31.24 5.74 -16.04
C VAL A 99 -32.43 5.05 -16.72
N THR A 100 -33.48 4.67 -15.96
CA THR A 100 -34.71 4.09 -16.52
C THR A 100 -35.66 5.14 -17.12
N ASN A 101 -35.40 6.43 -16.90
CA ASN A 101 -35.97 7.48 -17.73
C ASN A 101 -35.53 7.37 -19.21
N GLU A 102 -34.33 6.83 -19.48
CA GLU A 102 -33.67 6.75 -20.81
C GLU A 102 -33.46 8.11 -21.51
N GLU A 103 -33.46 9.20 -20.74
CA GLU A 103 -33.14 10.55 -21.22
C GLU A 103 -31.62 10.78 -21.34
N PRO A 104 -31.13 11.44 -22.40
CA PRO A 104 -29.74 11.87 -22.49
C PRO A 104 -29.33 12.84 -21.37
N LEU A 105 -28.14 12.63 -20.83
CA LEU A 105 -27.53 13.44 -19.77
C LEU A 105 -26.44 14.35 -20.36
N SER A 106 -26.46 15.63 -19.98
CA SER A 106 -25.38 16.57 -20.25
C SER A 106 -24.13 16.26 -19.42
N ASP A 107 -22.99 16.80 -19.83
CA ASP A 107 -21.71 16.64 -19.14
C ASP A 107 -21.74 17.14 -17.69
N LYS A 108 -22.49 18.21 -17.41
CA LYS A 108 -22.75 18.74 -16.05
C LYS A 108 -23.64 17.84 -15.21
N GLU A 109 -24.69 17.26 -15.80
CA GLU A 109 -25.57 16.30 -15.11
C GLU A 109 -24.78 15.05 -14.70
N VAL A 110 -23.94 14.52 -15.60
CA VAL A 110 -23.02 13.41 -15.29
C VAL A 110 -22.03 13.81 -14.20
N GLU A 111 -21.39 14.98 -14.29
CA GLU A 111 -20.43 15.43 -13.29
C GLU A 111 -21.05 15.55 -11.89
N SER A 112 -22.29 16.02 -11.79
CA SER A 112 -23.06 16.10 -10.53
C SER A 112 -23.28 14.72 -9.90
N VAL A 113 -23.77 13.74 -10.69
CA VAL A 113 -24.00 12.36 -10.22
C VAL A 113 -22.68 11.70 -9.80
N LEU A 114 -21.63 11.84 -10.62
CA LEU A 114 -20.31 11.28 -10.30
C LEU A 114 -19.71 11.93 -9.05
N PHE A 115 -19.84 13.24 -8.87
CA PHE A 115 -19.35 13.95 -7.69
C PHE A 115 -19.98 13.41 -6.40
N SER A 116 -21.29 13.17 -6.38
CA SER A 116 -21.98 12.62 -5.20
C SER A 116 -21.45 11.23 -4.81
N LEU A 117 -21.22 10.35 -5.79
CA LEU A 117 -20.69 9.01 -5.58
C LEU A 117 -19.21 9.01 -5.18
N VAL A 118 -18.38 9.86 -5.82
CA VAL A 118 -16.96 10.06 -5.48
C VAL A 118 -16.81 10.61 -4.05
N LYS A 119 -17.64 11.59 -3.66
CA LYS A 119 -17.67 12.19 -2.31
C LYS A 119 -18.00 11.17 -1.22
N GLN A 120 -18.79 10.14 -1.54
CA GLN A 120 -19.13 9.03 -0.64
C GLN A 120 -18.24 7.78 -0.82
N LYS A 121 -17.20 7.87 -1.67
CA LYS A 121 -16.23 6.80 -1.97
C LYS A 121 -16.84 5.56 -2.64
N TYR A 122 -18.00 5.67 -3.28
CA TYR A 122 -18.68 4.58 -3.99
C TYR A 122 -18.14 4.41 -5.41
N TYR A 123 -16.83 4.15 -5.52
CA TYR A 123 -16.10 4.13 -6.80
C TYR A 123 -16.55 3.02 -7.76
N MET A 124 -17.07 1.88 -7.27
CA MET A 124 -17.67 0.86 -8.15
C MET A 124 -19.01 1.33 -8.73
N SER A 125 -19.81 2.08 -7.96
CA SER A 125 -21.06 2.68 -8.46
C SER A 125 -20.80 3.71 -9.55
N VAL A 126 -19.69 4.45 -9.47
CA VAL A 126 -19.21 5.37 -10.54
C VAL A 126 -18.99 4.63 -11.85
N LEU A 127 -18.30 3.48 -11.81
CA LEU A 127 -18.08 2.64 -13.01
C LEU A 127 -19.37 2.01 -13.51
N ALA A 128 -20.18 1.41 -12.63
CA ALA A 128 -21.44 0.76 -12.98
C ALA A 128 -22.44 1.71 -13.66
N PHE A 129 -22.61 2.92 -13.12
CA PHE A 129 -23.43 3.98 -13.74
C PHE A 129 -22.87 4.40 -15.10
N THR A 130 -21.54 4.56 -15.22
CA THR A 130 -20.94 5.10 -16.43
C THR A 130 -20.88 4.07 -17.57
N ASP A 131 -20.58 2.80 -17.30
CA ASP A 131 -20.60 1.75 -18.32
C ASP A 131 -22.00 1.59 -18.92
N TYR A 132 -23.03 1.53 -18.07
CA TYR A 132 -24.43 1.49 -18.53
C TYR A 132 -24.81 2.72 -19.36
N CYS A 133 -24.49 3.92 -18.87
CA CYS A 133 -24.78 5.16 -19.58
C CYS A 133 -24.02 5.32 -20.91
N LEU A 134 -22.85 4.71 -21.06
CA LEU A 134 -22.11 4.67 -22.32
C LEU A 134 -22.63 3.58 -23.27
N GLU A 135 -22.98 2.39 -22.75
CA GLU A 135 -23.59 1.30 -23.51
C GLU A 135 -24.94 1.73 -24.12
N LYS A 136 -25.77 2.42 -23.33
CA LYS A 136 -27.08 2.96 -23.74
C LYS A 136 -27.00 4.30 -24.49
N ASN A 137 -25.80 4.83 -24.74
CA ASN A 137 -25.57 6.13 -25.38
C ASN A 137 -26.24 7.34 -24.68
N LEU A 138 -26.60 7.21 -23.40
CA LEU A 138 -27.20 8.29 -22.59
C LEU A 138 -26.22 9.44 -22.33
N VAL A 139 -24.90 9.21 -22.46
CA VAL A 139 -23.86 10.20 -22.22
C VAL A 139 -23.08 10.48 -23.51
N PRO A 140 -23.42 11.55 -24.26
CA PRO A 140 -22.78 11.85 -25.54
C PRO A 140 -21.37 12.45 -25.39
N ARG A 141 -21.07 13.10 -24.26
CA ARG A 141 -19.75 13.70 -23.93
C ARG A 141 -19.52 13.71 -22.43
N LEU A 142 -18.27 13.54 -22.02
CA LEU A 142 -17.84 13.67 -20.61
C LEU A 142 -17.14 15.00 -20.35
N SER A 143 -17.34 15.58 -19.17
CA SER A 143 -16.56 16.73 -18.70
C SER A 143 -15.12 16.33 -18.32
N GLU A 144 -14.20 17.29 -18.27
CA GLU A 144 -12.81 17.02 -17.86
C GLU A 144 -12.69 16.44 -16.44
N THR A 145 -13.48 16.96 -15.49
CA THR A 145 -13.55 16.46 -14.12
C THR A 145 -14.02 15.00 -14.09
N SER A 146 -15.10 14.70 -14.84
CA SER A 146 -15.65 13.34 -14.97
C SER A 146 -14.61 12.37 -15.52
N VAL A 147 -13.90 12.75 -16.59
CA VAL A 147 -12.83 11.92 -17.19
C VAL A 147 -11.73 11.63 -16.17
N TYR A 148 -11.32 12.59 -15.34
CA TYR A 148 -10.27 12.38 -14.33
C TYR A 148 -10.71 11.52 -13.15
N TRP A 149 -11.99 11.56 -12.72
CA TRP A 149 -12.53 10.62 -11.75
C TRP A 149 -12.69 9.21 -12.33
N LEU A 150 -13.14 9.09 -13.59
CA LEU A 150 -13.30 7.81 -14.27
C LEU A 150 -11.96 7.12 -14.51
N PHE A 151 -10.93 7.86 -14.92
CA PHE A 151 -9.54 7.37 -14.98
C PHE A 151 -9.05 6.84 -13.64
N TYR A 152 -9.32 7.53 -12.53
CA TYR A 152 -9.00 7.04 -11.19
C TYR A 152 -9.75 5.74 -10.85
N CYS A 153 -11.06 5.67 -11.10
CA CYS A 153 -11.89 4.51 -10.77
C CYS A 153 -11.53 3.29 -11.65
N CYS A 154 -11.33 3.47 -12.95
CA CYS A 154 -10.90 2.39 -13.85
C CYS A 154 -9.54 1.83 -13.39
N GLY A 155 -8.59 2.70 -13.03
CA GLY A 155 -7.30 2.26 -12.49
C GLY A 155 -7.39 1.58 -11.12
N LEU A 156 -8.35 1.96 -10.26
CA LEU A 156 -8.58 1.33 -8.96
C LEU A 156 -9.08 -0.11 -9.09
N TYR A 157 -10.04 -0.37 -9.99
CA TYR A 157 -10.62 -1.69 -10.23
C TYR A 157 -9.93 -2.48 -11.37
N LYS A 158 -8.98 -1.85 -12.08
CA LYS A 158 -8.24 -2.39 -13.24
C LYS A 158 -9.12 -2.72 -14.44
N ASP A 159 -10.27 -2.05 -14.55
CA ASP A 159 -11.25 -2.26 -15.62
C ASP A 159 -10.74 -1.61 -16.93
N LYS A 160 -10.31 -2.45 -17.87
CA LYS A 160 -9.83 -1.99 -19.19
C LYS A 160 -10.98 -1.68 -20.15
N GLU A 161 -12.13 -2.33 -20.01
CA GLU A 161 -13.21 -2.21 -20.98
C GLU A 161 -14.02 -0.93 -20.74
N VAL A 162 -14.30 -0.58 -19.48
CA VAL A 162 -14.85 0.73 -19.13
C VAL A 162 -13.87 1.85 -19.48
N LEU A 163 -12.55 1.65 -19.31
CA LEU A 163 -11.54 2.63 -19.74
C LEU A 163 -11.59 2.87 -21.27
N LYS A 164 -11.71 1.82 -22.09
CA LYS A 164 -11.93 1.93 -23.55
C LYS A 164 -13.23 2.65 -23.88
N ALA A 165 -14.32 2.38 -23.17
CA ALA A 165 -15.60 3.04 -23.39
C ALA A 165 -15.50 4.55 -23.08
N VAL A 166 -14.96 4.91 -21.91
CA VAL A 166 -14.71 6.30 -21.48
C VAL A 166 -13.87 7.04 -22.53
N LEU A 167 -12.80 6.44 -23.05
CA LEU A 167 -11.93 7.04 -24.07
C LEU A 167 -12.65 7.46 -25.37
N LYS A 168 -13.79 6.84 -25.71
CA LYS A 168 -14.63 7.27 -26.84
C LYS A 168 -15.34 8.59 -26.55
N ALA A 169 -15.87 8.75 -25.32
CA ALA A 169 -16.65 9.91 -24.89
C ALA A 169 -15.82 11.13 -24.42
N VAL A 170 -14.49 11.02 -24.28
CA VAL A 170 -13.60 12.14 -23.96
C VAL A 170 -13.58 13.19 -25.11
N PRO A 171 -13.87 14.47 -24.84
CA PRO A 171 -13.81 15.54 -25.85
C PRO A 171 -12.40 15.79 -26.40
N LYS A 172 -12.31 16.18 -27.69
CA LYS A 172 -11.03 16.51 -28.36
C LYS A 172 -10.21 17.59 -27.62
N SER A 173 -10.88 18.58 -27.02
CA SER A 173 -10.27 19.66 -26.22
C SER A 173 -9.57 19.16 -24.94
N VAL A 174 -10.00 18.04 -24.37
CA VAL A 174 -9.36 17.42 -23.20
C VAL A 174 -8.16 16.57 -23.65
N LYS A 175 -8.28 15.85 -24.77
CA LYS A 175 -7.24 14.92 -25.29
C LYS A 175 -5.88 15.58 -25.55
N GLY A 176 -5.86 16.88 -25.86
CA GLY A 176 -4.61 17.63 -26.06
C GLY A 176 -3.79 17.89 -24.79
N LYS A 177 -4.40 17.85 -23.60
CA LYS A 177 -3.76 18.29 -22.34
C LYS A 177 -2.73 17.28 -21.82
N TYR A 178 -1.57 17.77 -21.37
CA TYR A 178 -0.56 16.91 -20.74
C TYR A 178 -1.05 16.23 -19.46
N VAL A 179 -1.84 16.94 -18.63
CA VAL A 179 -2.47 16.36 -17.43
C VAL A 179 -3.39 15.19 -17.78
N TYR A 180 -4.14 15.29 -18.89
CA TYR A 180 -4.93 14.18 -19.42
C TYR A 180 -4.05 13.01 -19.85
N LYS A 181 -3.00 13.26 -20.64
CA LYS A 181 -2.05 12.21 -21.08
C LYS A 181 -1.44 11.46 -19.87
N ALA A 182 -0.96 12.19 -18.86
CA ALA A 182 -0.33 11.60 -17.67
C ALA A 182 -1.32 10.81 -16.80
N LYS A 183 -2.55 11.30 -16.61
CA LYS A 183 -3.61 10.57 -15.90
C LYS A 183 -4.08 9.34 -16.68
N LEU A 184 -4.13 9.39 -18.01
CA LEU A 184 -4.43 8.24 -18.86
C LEU A 184 -3.33 7.16 -18.75
N ALA A 185 -2.06 7.55 -18.87
CA ALA A 185 -0.93 6.63 -18.69
C ALA A 185 -0.98 5.94 -17.31
N LYS A 186 -1.28 6.70 -16.24
CA LYS A 186 -1.53 6.13 -14.90
C LYS A 186 -2.59 5.03 -14.93
N SER A 187 -3.75 5.30 -15.52
CA SER A 187 -4.84 4.31 -15.62
C SER A 187 -4.48 3.10 -16.46
N LEU A 188 -3.77 3.29 -17.59
CA LEU A 188 -3.31 2.21 -18.47
C LEU A 188 -2.34 1.28 -17.74
N PHE A 189 -1.36 1.81 -17.00
CA PHE A 189 -0.46 1.01 -16.17
C PHE A 189 -1.23 0.22 -15.09
N CYS A 190 -2.20 0.84 -14.41
CA CYS A 190 -3.05 0.13 -13.45
C CYS A 190 -3.85 -1.01 -14.11
N CYS A 191 -4.47 -0.75 -15.28
CA CYS A 191 -5.20 -1.72 -16.11
C CYS A 191 -4.26 -2.60 -16.96
N LYS A 192 -3.02 -2.85 -16.49
CA LYS A 192 -2.00 -3.74 -17.06
C LYS A 192 -1.71 -3.57 -18.57
N SER A 193 -1.98 -2.38 -19.10
CA SER A 193 -1.83 -2.02 -20.51
C SER A 193 -0.52 -1.27 -20.70
N PHE A 194 0.60 -2.00 -20.53
CA PHE A 194 1.92 -1.40 -20.44
C PHE A 194 2.28 -0.61 -21.70
N ASP A 195 2.13 -1.19 -22.89
CA ASP A 195 2.63 -0.59 -24.14
C ASP A 195 1.92 0.73 -24.48
N GLU A 196 0.60 0.79 -24.26
CA GLU A 196 -0.22 2.00 -24.41
C GLU A 196 0.22 3.11 -23.42
N GLY A 197 0.53 2.74 -22.18
CA GLY A 197 1.06 3.68 -21.18
C GLY A 197 2.51 4.09 -21.45
N ALA A 198 3.33 3.17 -21.94
CA ALA A 198 4.75 3.34 -22.26
C ALA A 198 4.94 4.27 -23.46
N ALA A 199 4.08 4.20 -24.47
CA ALA A 199 4.06 5.16 -25.58
C ALA A 199 3.84 6.60 -25.09
N ILE A 200 2.94 6.80 -24.12
CA ILE A 200 2.71 8.12 -23.50
C ILE A 200 3.91 8.53 -22.63
N LEU A 201 4.45 7.61 -21.83
CA LEU A 201 5.63 7.84 -20.99
C LEU A 201 6.84 8.27 -21.83
N LYS A 202 7.10 7.61 -22.96
CA LYS A 202 8.18 7.94 -23.90
C LYS A 202 8.05 9.36 -24.43
N HIS A 203 6.84 9.81 -24.77
CA HIS A 203 6.57 11.20 -25.17
C HIS A 203 6.92 12.21 -24.05
N PHE A 204 6.67 11.89 -22.77
CA PHE A 204 7.14 12.72 -21.65
C PHE A 204 8.65 12.66 -21.44
N GLU A 205 9.27 11.51 -21.70
CA GLU A 205 10.72 11.31 -21.60
C GLU A 205 11.49 12.04 -22.70
N GLU A 206 10.96 12.10 -23.91
CA GLU A 206 11.47 12.85 -25.06
C GLU A 206 11.38 14.37 -24.85
N MET A 207 10.30 14.85 -24.20
CA MET A 207 10.18 16.25 -23.76
C MET A 207 11.08 16.61 -22.57
N GLY A 208 11.78 15.64 -21.96
CA GLY A 208 12.56 15.88 -20.74
C GLY A 208 11.70 16.21 -19.52
N PHE A 209 10.62 15.46 -19.29
CA PHE A 209 9.78 15.50 -18.08
C PHE A 209 9.46 16.92 -17.51
N PRO A 210 9.04 17.91 -18.32
CA PRO A 210 9.02 19.33 -17.91
C PRO A 210 7.80 19.72 -17.05
N TYR A 211 7.03 18.74 -16.56
CA TYR A 211 5.74 18.95 -15.90
C TYR A 211 5.67 18.16 -14.59
N SER A 212 6.08 18.78 -13.48
CA SER A 212 6.17 18.17 -12.13
C SER A 212 4.94 17.34 -11.72
N ASP A 213 3.72 17.85 -11.94
CA ASP A 213 2.48 17.11 -11.64
C ASP A 213 2.28 15.87 -12.52
N CYS A 214 2.65 15.95 -13.80
CA CYS A 214 2.54 14.83 -14.73
C CYS A 214 3.53 13.73 -14.37
N ASN A 215 4.75 14.11 -14.00
CA ASN A 215 5.79 13.20 -13.51
C ASN A 215 5.28 12.40 -12.31
N GLY A 216 4.60 13.07 -11.36
CA GLY A 216 3.93 12.43 -10.22
C GLY A 216 2.88 11.39 -10.64
N TYR A 217 2.00 11.71 -11.59
CA TYR A 217 0.99 10.75 -12.08
C TYR A 217 1.61 9.55 -12.82
N LEU A 218 2.66 9.78 -13.63
CA LEU A 218 3.36 8.73 -14.37
C LEU A 218 4.03 7.73 -13.41
N LEU A 219 4.81 8.21 -12.44
CA LEU A 219 5.47 7.38 -11.44
C LEU A 219 4.45 6.64 -10.55
N GLU A 220 3.43 7.33 -10.06
CA GLU A 220 2.36 6.70 -9.26
C GLU A 220 1.65 5.60 -10.05
N GLY A 221 1.49 5.79 -11.37
CA GLY A 221 0.96 4.80 -12.30
C GLY A 221 1.85 3.57 -12.47
N LEU A 222 3.15 3.75 -12.67
CA LEU A 222 4.10 2.64 -12.76
C LEU A 222 4.14 1.83 -11.46
N ALA A 223 4.17 2.51 -10.30
CA ALA A 223 4.15 1.85 -8.99
C ALA A 223 2.82 1.12 -8.68
N LEU A 224 1.66 1.69 -9.06
CA LEU A 224 0.35 1.02 -8.95
C LEU A 224 0.20 -0.15 -9.93
N GLY A 225 0.72 0.01 -11.16
CA GLY A 225 0.81 -1.03 -12.17
C GLY A 225 1.82 -2.14 -11.85
N GLN A 226 2.61 -1.98 -10.78
CA GLN A 226 3.66 -2.90 -10.32
C GLN A 226 4.89 -2.99 -11.25
N TYR A 227 5.09 -1.97 -12.09
CA TYR A 227 6.25 -1.81 -12.97
C TYR A 227 7.42 -1.16 -12.21
N TYR A 228 7.82 -1.76 -11.09
CA TYR A 228 8.69 -1.13 -10.09
C TYR A 228 10.09 -0.75 -10.63
N GLN A 229 10.69 -1.58 -11.49
CA GLN A 229 11.98 -1.27 -12.13
C GLN A 229 11.89 -0.04 -13.04
N GLU A 230 10.81 0.06 -13.83
CA GLU A 230 10.56 1.19 -14.73
C GLU A 230 10.21 2.46 -13.94
N CYS A 231 9.46 2.35 -12.84
CA CYS A 231 9.23 3.45 -11.92
C CYS A 231 10.54 4.02 -11.35
N ILE A 232 11.50 3.14 -11.01
CA ILE A 232 12.82 3.55 -10.52
C ILE A 232 13.62 4.23 -11.64
N ARG A 233 13.71 3.62 -12.83
CA ARG A 233 14.41 4.19 -14.00
C ARG A 233 13.92 5.61 -14.32
N VAL A 234 12.61 5.81 -14.34
CA VAL A 234 11.98 7.10 -14.62
C VAL A 234 12.25 8.10 -13.48
N PHE A 235 12.17 7.66 -12.22
CA PHE A 235 12.48 8.52 -11.06
C PHE A 235 13.95 8.96 -11.06
N GLU A 236 14.90 8.04 -11.24
CA GLU A 236 16.34 8.32 -11.32
C GLU A 236 16.65 9.29 -12.49
N LYS A 237 15.98 9.15 -13.64
CA LYS A 237 16.12 10.08 -14.77
C LYS A 237 15.56 11.49 -14.49
N ILE A 238 14.40 11.60 -13.83
CA ILE A 238 13.84 12.88 -13.40
C ILE A 238 14.77 13.53 -12.36
N HIS A 239 15.28 12.76 -11.40
CA HIS A 239 16.17 13.21 -10.35
C HIS A 239 17.49 13.78 -10.89
N ALA A 240 18.16 13.02 -11.77
CA ALA A 240 19.37 13.47 -12.45
C ALA A 240 19.17 14.72 -13.31
N MET A 241 17.96 14.95 -13.83
CA MET A 241 17.60 16.17 -14.55
C MET A 241 17.36 17.35 -13.60
N VAL A 242 16.57 17.17 -12.53
CA VAL A 242 16.29 18.24 -11.54
C VAL A 242 17.59 18.73 -10.90
N LYS A 243 18.54 17.81 -10.61
CA LYS A 243 19.88 18.19 -10.16
C LYS A 243 20.60 19.10 -11.15
N LYS A 244 20.63 18.74 -12.45
CA LYS A 244 21.23 19.58 -13.51
C LYS A 244 20.49 20.91 -13.71
N GLN A 245 19.19 20.99 -13.41
CA GLN A 245 18.45 22.25 -13.43
C GLN A 245 18.84 23.15 -12.25
N SER A 246 19.13 22.59 -11.06
CA SER A 246 19.63 23.39 -9.92
C SER A 246 21.02 24.02 -10.17
N GLU A 247 21.73 23.55 -11.20
CA GLU A 247 23.01 24.08 -11.69
C GLU A 247 22.81 25.17 -12.78
N SER A 248 21.56 25.55 -13.13
CA SER A 248 21.23 26.44 -14.25
C SER A 248 20.12 27.47 -13.93
N VAL A 249 20.42 28.76 -14.12
CA VAL A 249 19.59 29.88 -13.61
C VAL A 249 18.34 30.19 -14.45
N THR A 250 18.23 29.67 -15.69
CA THR A 250 17.29 30.20 -16.70
C THR A 250 16.09 29.30 -17.04
N ALA A 251 15.98 28.12 -16.43
CA ALA A 251 14.89 27.18 -16.71
C ALA A 251 13.70 27.31 -15.74
N LYS A 252 12.49 26.99 -16.20
CA LYS A 252 11.33 26.78 -15.32
C LYS A 252 11.56 25.52 -14.48
N GLU A 253 11.85 25.71 -13.20
CA GLU A 253 12.22 24.66 -12.25
C GLU A 253 11.22 23.49 -12.22
N VAL A 254 11.68 22.31 -12.63
CA VAL A 254 10.97 21.05 -12.38
C VAL A 254 11.24 20.62 -10.95
N ARG A 255 10.20 20.22 -10.23
CA ARG A 255 10.29 19.83 -8.81
C ARG A 255 9.85 18.38 -8.61
N ILE A 256 10.52 17.68 -7.70
CA ILE A 256 10.14 16.33 -7.28
C ILE A 256 9.12 16.48 -6.15
N TYR A 257 7.85 16.16 -6.42
CA TYR A 257 6.78 16.24 -5.44
C TYR A 257 6.52 14.90 -4.73
N ASP A 258 5.68 14.96 -3.70
CA ASP A 258 5.26 13.88 -2.82
C ASP A 258 5.05 12.52 -3.52
N LYS A 259 4.23 12.50 -4.59
CA LYS A 259 3.90 11.28 -5.36
C LYS A 259 5.12 10.63 -6.01
N CYS A 260 6.11 11.42 -6.43
CA CYS A 260 7.34 10.90 -7.02
C CYS A 260 8.14 10.13 -5.96
N TYR A 261 8.33 10.71 -4.79
CA TYR A 261 8.99 10.04 -3.66
C TYR A 261 8.20 8.81 -3.18
N TYR A 262 6.88 8.90 -3.05
CA TYR A 262 6.05 7.76 -2.64
C TYR A 262 6.16 6.59 -3.64
N ALA A 263 6.05 6.88 -4.94
CA ALA A 263 6.12 5.87 -6.00
C ALA A 263 7.50 5.21 -6.08
N ALA A 264 8.58 6.00 -5.97
CA ALA A 264 9.95 5.50 -5.92
C ALA A 264 10.18 4.66 -4.66
N PHE A 265 9.87 5.18 -3.47
CA PHE A 265 10.02 4.48 -2.20
C PHE A 265 9.29 3.13 -2.18
N ILE A 266 8.01 3.10 -2.59
CA ILE A 266 7.23 1.87 -2.71
C ILE A 266 7.91 0.91 -3.70
N SER A 267 8.41 1.39 -4.83
CA SER A 267 9.09 0.55 -5.82
C SER A 267 10.39 -0.06 -5.30
N TYR A 268 11.20 0.70 -4.55
CA TYR A 268 12.41 0.17 -3.90
C TYR A 268 12.05 -0.88 -2.85
N CYS A 269 11.07 -0.63 -1.96
CA CYS A 269 10.60 -1.62 -1.00
C CYS A 269 10.07 -2.90 -1.66
N ARG A 270 9.29 -2.77 -2.74
CA ARG A 270 8.71 -3.91 -3.47
C ARG A 270 9.75 -4.72 -4.27
N LEU A 271 10.98 -4.22 -4.41
CA LEU A 271 12.15 -4.94 -4.95
C LEU A 271 13.18 -5.31 -3.86
N ASN A 272 12.84 -5.19 -2.57
CA ASN A 272 13.73 -5.40 -1.41
C ASN A 272 15.00 -4.52 -1.42
N ARG A 273 14.98 -3.37 -2.12
CA ARG A 273 16.07 -2.38 -2.18
C ARG A 273 16.01 -1.43 -0.97
N GLU A 274 16.19 -1.99 0.24
CA GLU A 274 16.01 -1.27 1.51
C GLU A 274 16.88 0.00 1.63
N GLN A 275 18.17 -0.07 1.28
CA GLN A 275 19.08 1.07 1.44
C GLN A 275 18.71 2.23 0.50
N ASP A 276 18.24 1.93 -0.72
CA ASP A 276 17.74 2.93 -1.66
C ASP A 276 16.43 3.55 -1.15
N ALA A 277 15.51 2.74 -0.62
CA ALA A 277 14.29 3.23 0.02
C ALA A 277 14.61 4.17 1.21
N ILE A 278 15.57 3.81 2.06
CA ILE A 278 16.06 4.65 3.16
C ILE A 278 16.69 5.96 2.63
N SER A 279 17.38 5.94 1.49
CA SER A 279 17.94 7.13 0.85
C SER A 279 16.84 8.08 0.38
N VAL A 280 15.87 7.56 -0.38
CA VAL A 280 14.71 8.30 -0.90
C VAL A 280 13.85 8.88 0.23
N LYS A 281 13.71 8.14 1.35
CA LYS A 281 13.00 8.58 2.56
C LYS A 281 13.66 9.81 3.19
N LYS A 282 14.98 9.77 3.40
CA LYS A 282 15.76 10.90 3.94
C LYS A 282 15.71 12.12 3.03
N GLU A 283 15.74 11.92 1.72
CA GLU A 283 15.62 13.01 0.75
C GLU A 283 14.23 13.65 0.79
N ALA A 284 13.16 12.85 0.82
CA ALA A 284 11.79 13.33 0.99
C ALA A 284 11.64 14.14 2.29
N GLU A 285 12.14 13.63 3.41
CA GLU A 285 12.16 14.32 4.70
C GLU A 285 12.92 15.65 4.66
N SER A 286 14.09 15.68 4.02
CA SER A 286 14.89 16.92 3.86
C SER A 286 14.16 17.98 3.01
N ASN A 287 13.25 17.56 2.14
CA ASN A 287 12.37 18.41 1.35
C ASN A 287 10.99 18.65 2.04
N GLY A 288 10.84 18.30 3.32
CA GLY A 288 9.62 18.53 4.11
C GLY A 288 8.46 17.58 3.83
N ILE A 289 8.69 16.50 3.09
CA ILE A 289 7.66 15.56 2.64
C ILE A 289 7.54 14.39 3.63
N THR A 290 6.40 14.30 4.32
CA THR A 290 6.05 13.12 5.14
C THR A 290 5.61 11.96 4.23
N LEU A 291 6.20 10.77 4.38
CA LEU A 291 5.83 9.60 3.58
C LEU A 291 4.38 9.15 3.84
N SER A 292 3.59 8.94 2.78
CA SER A 292 2.20 8.48 2.90
C SER A 292 2.06 7.11 3.58
N ILE A 293 0.85 6.81 4.09
CA ILE A 293 0.48 5.50 4.67
C ILE A 293 0.89 4.31 3.77
N ARG A 294 0.76 4.46 2.45
CA ARG A 294 1.12 3.41 1.46
C ARG A 294 2.61 3.12 1.37
N CYS A 295 3.47 4.03 1.85
CA CYS A 295 4.89 3.79 2.00
C CYS A 295 5.16 2.90 3.21
N TYR A 296 4.51 3.16 4.35
CA TYR A 296 4.63 2.35 5.57
C TYR A 296 4.06 0.93 5.39
N ASP A 297 2.98 0.78 4.62
CA ASP A 297 2.49 -0.51 4.06
C ASP A 297 3.63 -1.29 3.39
N ALA A 298 4.27 -0.69 2.37
CA ALA A 298 5.29 -1.35 1.57
C ALA A 298 6.58 -1.63 2.37
N LEU A 299 6.95 -0.75 3.30
CA LEU A 299 8.09 -0.94 4.19
C LEU A 299 7.84 -2.10 5.19
N CYS A 300 6.66 -2.14 5.81
CA CYS A 300 6.29 -3.23 6.72
C CYS A 300 6.19 -4.57 5.98
N GLU A 301 5.59 -4.61 4.79
CA GLU A 301 5.54 -5.84 3.98
C GLU A 301 6.91 -6.30 3.48
N MET A 302 7.84 -5.39 3.15
CA MET A 302 9.23 -5.74 2.81
C MET A 302 9.94 -6.40 4.01
N ILE A 303 9.82 -5.80 5.20
CA ILE A 303 10.45 -6.31 6.43
C ILE A 303 9.81 -7.63 6.89
N ASP A 304 8.48 -7.79 6.79
CA ASP A 304 7.77 -9.02 7.21
C ASP A 304 8.04 -10.22 6.28
N HIS A 305 8.21 -9.97 4.98
CA HIS A 305 8.53 -11.02 4.00
C HIS A 305 10.03 -11.26 3.80
N SER A 306 10.92 -10.48 4.43
CA SER A 306 12.37 -10.70 4.35
C SER A 306 12.77 -12.10 4.89
N LYS A 307 13.86 -12.64 4.33
CA LYS A 307 14.40 -13.96 4.65
C LYS A 307 15.60 -13.91 5.59
N GLU A 308 16.06 -12.73 6.00
CA GLU A 308 17.21 -12.54 6.90
C GLU A 308 17.11 -13.39 8.19
N TRP A 309 15.91 -13.55 8.75
CA TRP A 309 15.69 -14.43 9.91
C TRP A 309 16.07 -15.89 9.66
N LYS A 310 15.93 -16.38 8.42
CA LYS A 310 16.33 -17.74 8.02
C LYS A 310 17.85 -17.84 7.90
N GLU A 311 18.48 -16.83 7.33
CA GLU A 311 19.94 -16.76 7.17
C GLU A 311 20.63 -16.71 8.55
N LEU A 312 20.12 -15.86 9.46
CA LEU A 312 20.58 -15.78 10.84
C LEU A 312 20.34 -17.08 11.63
N ALA A 313 19.16 -17.71 11.49
CA ALA A 313 18.88 -18.99 12.13
C ALA A 313 19.77 -20.12 11.58
N GLN A 314 19.97 -20.18 10.26
CA GLN A 314 20.82 -21.18 9.61
C GLN A 314 22.29 -21.01 9.99
N HIS A 315 22.80 -19.77 10.10
CA HIS A 315 24.14 -19.51 10.64
C HIS A 315 24.30 -20.07 12.05
N VAL A 316 23.35 -19.82 12.95
CA VAL A 316 23.37 -20.39 14.31
C VAL A 316 23.32 -21.91 14.30
N PHE A 317 22.51 -22.53 13.43
CA PHE A 317 22.49 -23.99 13.30
C PHE A 317 23.84 -24.55 12.81
N SER A 318 24.48 -23.90 11.84
CA SER A 318 25.82 -24.28 11.37
C SER A 318 26.88 -24.16 12.48
N VAL A 319 26.86 -23.09 13.28
CA VAL A 319 27.79 -22.91 14.41
C VAL A 319 27.53 -23.93 15.54
N LEU A 320 26.27 -24.27 15.81
CA LEU A 320 25.92 -25.32 16.79
C LEU A 320 26.38 -26.70 16.32
N GLN A 321 26.19 -27.01 15.02
CA GLN A 321 26.66 -28.25 14.40
C GLN A 321 28.19 -28.37 14.40
N ALA A 322 28.91 -27.28 14.09
CA ALA A 322 30.37 -27.23 14.15
C ALA A 322 30.93 -27.38 15.58
N LYS A 323 30.15 -27.00 16.60
CA LYS A 323 30.45 -27.25 18.02
C LYS A 323 29.95 -28.63 18.51
N HIS A 324 29.49 -29.50 17.59
CA HIS A 324 28.90 -30.81 17.86
C HIS A 324 27.69 -30.81 18.82
N LEU A 325 27.02 -29.67 18.99
CA LEU A 325 25.88 -29.52 19.90
C LEU A 325 24.59 -30.02 19.24
N LYS A 326 23.97 -31.06 19.81
CA LYS A 326 22.66 -31.56 19.36
C LYS A 326 21.56 -30.55 19.74
N VAL A 327 20.72 -30.18 18.77
CA VAL A 327 19.66 -29.19 18.93
C VAL A 327 18.30 -29.86 18.70
N SER A 328 17.44 -29.88 19.71
CA SER A 328 16.06 -30.38 19.62
C SER A 328 15.19 -29.45 18.76
N ASP A 329 14.09 -29.95 18.20
CA ASP A 329 13.20 -29.14 17.35
C ASP A 329 12.53 -27.99 18.11
N VAL A 330 12.33 -28.14 19.43
CA VAL A 330 11.93 -27.03 20.31
C VAL A 330 12.99 -25.93 20.32
N GLN A 331 14.27 -26.28 20.50
CA GLN A 331 15.38 -25.30 20.45
C GLN A 331 15.54 -24.68 19.06
N LYS A 332 15.33 -25.43 17.97
CA LYS A 332 15.29 -24.89 16.60
C LYS A 332 14.16 -23.86 16.44
N SER A 333 12.96 -24.18 16.94
CA SER A 333 11.81 -23.27 16.94
C SER A 333 12.10 -21.97 17.70
N ILE A 334 12.72 -22.07 18.89
CA ILE A 334 13.19 -20.91 19.67
C ILE A 334 14.15 -20.05 18.83
N ILE A 335 15.21 -20.63 18.24
CA ILE A 335 16.21 -19.91 17.44
C ILE A 335 15.54 -19.19 16.26
N CYS A 336 14.63 -19.85 15.54
CA CYS A 336 13.86 -19.25 14.45
C CYS A 336 12.98 -18.09 14.91
N ALA A 337 12.27 -18.23 16.03
CA ALA A 337 11.46 -17.15 16.61
C ALA A 337 12.34 -15.95 17.02
N ARG A 338 13.49 -16.19 17.65
CA ARG A 338 14.43 -15.11 18.04
C ARG A 338 15.05 -14.38 16.85
N ALA A 339 15.28 -15.08 15.74
CA ALA A 339 15.73 -14.45 14.51
C ALA A 339 14.63 -13.57 13.88
N LYS A 340 13.37 -13.99 13.94
CA LYS A 340 12.21 -13.17 13.52
C LYS A 340 12.00 -11.94 14.43
N GLU A 341 12.10 -12.10 15.75
CA GLU A 341 12.02 -11.00 16.72
C GLU A 341 13.03 -9.86 16.38
N LEU A 342 14.24 -10.21 15.93
CA LEU A 342 15.24 -9.23 15.50
C LEU A 342 14.90 -8.58 14.14
N GLN A 343 14.43 -9.35 13.16
CA GLN A 343 13.98 -8.82 11.86
C GLN A 343 12.81 -7.82 12.04
N TYR A 344 11.83 -8.18 12.88
CA TYR A 344 10.66 -7.35 13.16
C TYR A 344 10.98 -6.04 13.88
N LYS A 345 12.13 -5.90 14.54
CA LYS A 345 12.49 -4.64 15.20
C LYS A 345 12.50 -3.44 14.24
N ARG A 346 13.02 -3.60 13.02
CA ARG A 346 12.95 -2.54 11.98
C ARG A 346 11.50 -2.20 11.59
N GLY A 347 10.61 -3.19 11.65
CA GLY A 347 9.17 -3.00 11.44
C GLY A 347 8.50 -2.26 12.59
N ILE A 348 8.95 -2.48 13.84
CA ILE A 348 8.52 -1.72 15.02
C ILE A 348 8.99 -0.26 14.91
N ASP A 349 10.22 0.00 14.46
CA ASP A 349 10.72 1.35 14.18
C ASP A 349 9.85 2.04 13.11
N ALA A 350 9.59 1.35 11.99
CA ALA A 350 8.76 1.84 10.88
C ALA A 350 7.32 2.15 11.29
N ILE A 351 6.65 1.24 12.02
CA ILE A 351 5.26 1.47 12.47
C ILE A 351 5.20 2.51 13.60
N THR A 352 6.27 2.66 14.39
CA THR A 352 6.39 3.73 15.40
C THR A 352 6.45 5.09 14.75
N GLU A 353 7.10 5.21 13.59
CA GLU A 353 7.09 6.44 12.81
C GLU A 353 5.72 6.70 12.16
N TYR A 354 5.11 5.69 11.53
CA TYR A 354 3.72 5.75 11.07
C TYR A 354 2.76 6.30 12.14
N CYS A 355 2.85 5.80 13.38
CA CYS A 355 2.02 6.27 14.49
C CYS A 355 2.17 7.78 14.75
N LYS A 356 3.39 8.34 14.70
CA LYS A 356 3.63 9.78 14.92
C LYS A 356 2.90 10.67 13.92
N HIS A 357 2.68 10.17 12.70
CA HIS A 357 2.11 10.94 11.59
C HIS A 357 0.62 10.61 11.31
N TYR A 358 0.15 9.40 11.66
CA TYR A 358 -1.15 8.89 11.21
C TYR A 358 -1.99 8.12 12.25
N ASP A 359 -1.41 7.65 13.36
CA ASP A 359 -2.14 6.85 14.38
C ASP A 359 -1.58 7.10 15.79
N THR A 360 -2.24 7.96 16.55
CA THR A 360 -1.78 8.40 17.88
C THR A 360 -2.49 7.71 19.05
N VAL A 361 -3.52 6.89 18.83
CA VAL A 361 -4.44 6.48 19.90
C VAL A 361 -4.37 4.98 20.21
N LEU A 362 -3.74 4.66 21.34
CA LEU A 362 -4.02 3.43 22.07
C LEU A 362 -5.21 3.71 23.01
N ASP A 363 -6.40 3.25 22.64
CA ASP A 363 -7.64 3.51 23.39
C ASP A 363 -7.61 2.76 24.73
N MET A 364 -7.24 3.46 25.80
CA MET A 364 -7.30 2.96 27.17
C MET A 364 -8.70 3.20 27.75
N ASN A 365 -9.51 2.15 27.85
CA ASN A 365 -10.77 2.20 28.57
C ASN A 365 -10.50 1.94 30.07
N THR A 366 -10.32 3.03 30.81
CA THR A 366 -10.05 3.01 32.27
C THR A 366 -11.10 2.25 33.07
N ASN A 367 -12.35 2.25 32.62
CA ASN A 367 -13.48 1.77 33.40
C ASN A 367 -13.65 0.24 33.32
N ASN A 368 -13.01 -0.40 32.33
CA ASN A 368 -13.11 -1.85 32.06
C ASN A 368 -11.78 -2.60 32.29
N HIS A 369 -10.72 -1.92 32.77
CA HIS A 369 -9.34 -2.45 32.74
C HIS A 369 -8.91 -2.94 31.33
N GLU A 370 -9.38 -2.29 30.27
CA GLU A 370 -9.22 -2.75 28.89
C GLU A 370 -8.32 -1.80 28.07
N LEU A 371 -7.26 -2.35 27.46
CA LEU A 371 -6.44 -1.66 26.47
C LEU A 371 -6.90 -2.10 25.07
N THR A 372 -7.57 -1.19 24.36
CA THR A 372 -7.98 -1.40 22.97
C THR A 372 -6.89 -0.92 22.00
N LEU A 373 -6.45 -1.80 21.11
CA LEU A 373 -5.66 -1.45 19.94
C LEU A 373 -6.53 -1.55 18.67
N GLN A 374 -6.74 -0.42 17.99
CA GLN A 374 -7.51 -0.36 16.75
C GLN A 374 -6.62 -0.67 15.53
N CYS A 375 -6.91 -1.76 14.82
CA CYS A 375 -6.16 -2.23 13.65
C CYS A 375 -7.07 -2.66 12.48
N ARG A 376 -8.24 -2.02 12.32
CA ARG A 376 -9.25 -2.40 11.30
C ARG A 376 -8.85 -2.06 9.87
N ASP A 377 -8.01 -1.05 9.69
CA ASP A 377 -7.63 -0.51 8.38
C ASP A 377 -6.15 -0.68 8.02
N LEU A 378 -5.38 -1.33 8.90
CA LEU A 378 -4.01 -1.76 8.59
C LEU A 378 -4.01 -3.05 7.75
N ASN A 379 -3.00 -3.22 6.91
CA ASN A 379 -2.70 -4.50 6.27
C ASN A 379 -2.13 -5.51 7.29
N GLU A 380 -1.91 -6.76 6.87
CA GLU A 380 -1.44 -7.80 7.79
C GLU A 380 -0.09 -7.44 8.44
N SER A 381 0.90 -7.03 7.65
CA SER A 381 2.25 -6.72 8.15
C SER A 381 2.29 -5.48 9.04
N MET A 382 1.62 -4.38 8.71
CA MET A 382 1.50 -3.21 9.61
C MET A 382 0.77 -3.58 10.90
N CYS A 383 -0.30 -4.38 10.82
CA CYS A 383 -0.99 -4.86 12.03
C CYS A 383 -0.07 -5.70 12.92
N ARG A 384 0.79 -6.55 12.33
CA ARG A 384 1.81 -7.31 13.06
C ARG A 384 2.78 -6.42 13.80
N MET A 385 3.40 -5.48 13.09
CA MET A 385 4.35 -4.55 13.72
C MET A 385 3.66 -3.70 14.78
N ARG A 386 2.42 -3.26 14.56
CA ARG A 386 1.65 -2.46 15.53
C ARG A 386 1.33 -3.22 16.82
N VAL A 387 1.09 -4.54 16.73
CA VAL A 387 0.90 -5.42 17.89
C VAL A 387 2.22 -5.61 18.66
N LEU A 388 3.36 -5.73 17.99
CA LEU A 388 4.66 -5.74 18.69
C LEU A 388 4.98 -4.40 19.35
N LYS A 389 4.73 -3.28 18.66
CA LYS A 389 4.86 -1.93 19.23
C LYS A 389 3.98 -1.74 20.47
N LEU A 390 2.77 -2.29 20.49
CA LEU A 390 1.90 -2.28 21.66
C LEU A 390 2.58 -2.90 22.89
N PHE A 391 3.45 -3.91 22.74
CA PHE A 391 4.16 -4.50 23.89
C PHE A 391 5.22 -3.54 24.45
N GLU A 392 5.92 -2.80 23.58
CA GLU A 392 6.84 -1.71 24.00
C GLU A 392 6.06 -0.52 24.59
N ASP A 393 4.88 -0.18 24.06
CA ASP A 393 3.99 0.86 24.60
C ASP A 393 3.51 0.51 26.03
N VAL A 394 3.15 -0.76 26.27
CA VAL A 394 2.72 -1.28 27.58
C VAL A 394 3.88 -1.38 28.57
N GLU A 395 5.04 -1.88 28.15
CA GLU A 395 6.26 -1.88 28.96
C GLU A 395 6.60 -0.45 29.41
N LYS A 396 6.71 0.48 28.45
CA LYS A 396 7.10 1.87 28.71
C LYS A 396 6.13 2.60 29.63
N ARG A 397 4.83 2.29 29.56
CA ARG A 397 3.79 2.94 30.36
C ARG A 397 3.62 2.35 31.76
N TYR A 398 3.61 1.03 31.90
CA TYR A 398 3.28 0.34 33.15
C TYR A 398 4.46 -0.35 33.83
N LYS A 399 5.60 -0.51 33.13
CA LYS A 399 6.75 -1.34 33.55
C LYS A 399 6.32 -2.76 33.97
N TRP A 400 5.25 -3.24 33.33
CA TRP A 400 4.49 -4.45 33.65
C TRP A 400 3.85 -4.53 35.05
N LYS A 401 4.12 -3.58 35.96
CA LYS A 401 3.51 -3.55 37.29
C LYS A 401 2.06 -3.09 37.21
N GLY A 402 1.13 -3.92 37.67
CA GLY A 402 -0.31 -3.68 37.57
C GLY A 402 -0.88 -3.86 36.15
N ALA A 403 -0.05 -4.14 35.15
CA ALA A 403 -0.53 -4.52 33.81
C ALA A 403 -1.22 -5.90 33.82
N GLU A 404 -0.86 -6.74 34.78
CA GLU A 404 -1.38 -8.10 35.02
C GLU A 404 -2.92 -8.14 35.19
N ALA A 405 -3.54 -7.05 35.62
CA ALA A 405 -4.98 -6.90 35.76
C ALA A 405 -5.69 -6.39 34.48
N LEU A 406 -4.96 -6.13 33.39
CA LEU A 406 -5.50 -5.56 32.15
C LEU A 406 -5.86 -6.66 31.13
N THR A 407 -6.92 -6.44 30.37
CA THR A 407 -7.18 -7.18 29.13
C THR A 407 -6.72 -6.37 27.92
N ILE A 408 -5.96 -6.97 27.01
CA ILE A 408 -5.60 -6.35 25.72
C ILE A 408 -6.55 -6.86 24.63
N THR A 409 -7.25 -5.92 23.97
CA THR A 409 -8.18 -6.21 22.88
C THR A 409 -7.68 -5.59 21.57
N ILE A 410 -7.23 -6.42 20.64
CA ILE A 410 -6.81 -6.02 19.30
C ILE A 410 -8.03 -6.10 18.37
N ARG A 411 -8.46 -4.98 17.81
CA ARG A 411 -9.64 -4.87 16.93
C ARG A 411 -9.21 -4.90 15.46
N THR A 412 -9.27 -6.07 14.83
CA THR A 412 -9.02 -6.22 13.38
C THR A 412 -9.91 -7.30 12.78
N SER A 413 -10.43 -7.04 11.57
CA SER A 413 -11.19 -7.99 10.75
C SER A 413 -10.41 -8.51 9.54
N LYS A 414 -9.29 -7.87 9.18
CA LYS A 414 -8.50 -8.18 7.97
C LYS A 414 -7.20 -8.94 8.27
N ALA A 415 -6.63 -8.76 9.46
CA ALA A 415 -5.28 -9.23 9.79
C ALA A 415 -5.23 -10.36 10.85
N GLN A 416 -6.38 -10.92 11.24
CA GLN A 416 -6.46 -11.85 12.39
C GLN A 416 -5.53 -13.06 12.24
N GLY A 417 -5.53 -13.73 11.09
CA GLY A 417 -4.67 -14.88 10.83
C GLY A 417 -3.17 -14.56 10.92
N GLY A 418 -2.75 -13.37 10.48
CA GLY A 418 -1.40 -12.85 10.67
C GLY A 418 -1.04 -12.62 12.12
N VAL A 419 -1.92 -11.97 12.90
CA VAL A 419 -1.69 -11.73 14.33
C VAL A 419 -1.66 -13.04 15.11
N VAL A 420 -2.52 -14.02 14.82
CA VAL A 420 -2.42 -15.37 15.40
C VAL A 420 -1.08 -16.03 15.05
N ARG A 421 -0.64 -15.94 13.79
CA ARG A 421 0.67 -16.46 13.34
C ARG A 421 1.83 -15.79 14.08
N LEU A 422 1.75 -14.48 14.32
CA LEU A 422 2.74 -13.74 15.12
C LEU A 422 2.84 -14.33 16.52
N LEU A 423 1.73 -14.24 17.27
CA LEU A 423 1.68 -14.53 18.71
C LEU A 423 2.00 -15.99 19.02
N GLN A 424 1.54 -16.93 18.17
CA GLN A 424 1.66 -18.36 18.44
C GLN A 424 2.80 -19.08 17.71
N LYS A 425 3.40 -18.50 16.67
CA LYS A 425 4.38 -19.20 15.79
C LYS A 425 5.63 -18.40 15.43
N ASP A 426 5.61 -17.07 15.55
CA ASP A 426 6.76 -16.22 15.21
C ASP A 426 7.47 -15.65 16.45
N LEU A 427 6.84 -15.71 17.64
CA LEU A 427 7.39 -15.32 18.94
C LEU A 427 7.72 -16.52 19.83
N TYR A 428 8.67 -16.36 20.76
CA TYR A 428 8.91 -17.35 21.83
C TYR A 428 9.23 -16.69 23.18
N PRO A 429 8.57 -17.05 24.30
CA PRO A 429 7.48 -18.03 24.39
C PRO A 429 6.25 -17.58 23.58
N PRO A 430 5.41 -18.53 23.10
CA PRO A 430 4.15 -18.20 22.45
C PRO A 430 3.24 -17.40 23.38
N VAL A 431 2.44 -16.51 22.80
CA VAL A 431 1.49 -15.65 23.52
C VAL A 431 0.07 -16.14 23.27
N GLY A 432 -0.68 -16.40 24.35
CA GLY A 432 -2.08 -16.80 24.31
C GLY A 432 -2.99 -15.71 23.71
N VAL A 433 -3.88 -16.13 22.81
CA VAL A 433 -4.87 -15.25 22.16
C VAL A 433 -6.20 -15.96 21.94
N ARG A 434 -7.30 -15.27 22.21
CA ARG A 434 -8.69 -15.73 22.01
C ARG A 434 -9.36 -14.82 20.98
N ILE A 435 -10.19 -15.38 20.10
CA ILE A 435 -10.86 -14.62 19.02
C ILE A 435 -12.36 -14.49 19.33
N GLU A 436 -12.86 -13.26 19.31
CA GLU A 436 -14.26 -12.92 19.60
C GLU A 436 -14.79 -12.01 18.47
N GLY A 437 -15.26 -12.63 17.39
CA GLY A 437 -15.72 -11.91 16.19
C GLY A 437 -14.60 -11.09 15.55
N SER A 438 -14.71 -9.76 15.56
CA SER A 438 -13.67 -8.85 15.04
C SER A 438 -12.61 -8.41 16.08
N ASN A 439 -12.69 -8.97 17.30
CA ASN A 439 -11.79 -8.68 18.40
C ASN A 439 -10.87 -9.88 18.67
N MET A 440 -9.64 -9.62 19.09
CA MET A 440 -8.70 -10.63 19.56
C MET A 440 -8.20 -10.24 20.96
N LYS A 441 -8.52 -11.04 21.97
CA LYS A 441 -8.08 -10.81 23.35
C LYS A 441 -6.75 -11.52 23.61
N VAL A 442 -5.78 -10.78 24.12
CA VAL A 442 -4.44 -11.27 24.48
C VAL A 442 -4.29 -11.29 25.99
N ASP A 443 -3.75 -12.39 26.52
CA ASP A 443 -3.48 -12.53 27.95
C ASP A 443 -2.21 -11.74 28.33
N VAL A 444 -2.33 -10.78 29.25
CA VAL A 444 -1.18 -9.95 29.64
C VAL A 444 -0.16 -10.74 30.45
N MET A 445 -0.53 -11.84 31.13
CA MET A 445 0.46 -12.70 31.80
C MET A 445 1.38 -13.40 30.80
N ASP A 446 0.88 -13.77 29.61
CA ASP A 446 1.72 -14.29 28.54
C ASP A 446 2.61 -13.22 27.91
N LEU A 447 2.16 -11.95 27.88
CA LEU A 447 3.01 -10.83 27.48
C LEU A 447 4.09 -10.50 28.53
N VAL A 448 3.79 -10.62 29.82
CA VAL A 448 4.76 -10.49 30.91
C VAL A 448 5.78 -11.63 30.86
N ARG A 449 5.35 -12.87 30.60
CA ARG A 449 6.22 -14.04 30.36
C ARG A 449 7.08 -13.85 29.12
N TRP A 450 6.52 -13.34 28.03
CA TRP A 450 7.27 -13.02 26.82
C TRP A 450 8.26 -11.90 27.09
N TYR A 451 7.89 -10.78 27.70
CA TYR A 451 8.81 -9.68 27.97
C TYR A 451 9.97 -10.09 28.89
N ASN A 452 9.67 -10.76 30.01
CA ASN A 452 10.68 -11.19 30.99
C ASN A 452 11.52 -12.41 30.55
N ARG A 453 11.36 -12.90 29.31
CA ARG A 453 12.20 -13.98 28.75
C ARG A 453 13.69 -13.57 28.76
N LYS A 454 14.58 -14.49 29.11
CA LYS A 454 16.03 -14.24 29.02
C LYS A 454 16.39 -13.76 27.59
N PRO A 455 17.21 -12.70 27.43
CA PRO A 455 17.59 -12.20 26.12
C PRO A 455 18.48 -13.23 25.40
N PHE A 456 18.15 -13.57 24.15
CA PHE A 456 18.93 -14.51 23.37
C PHE A 456 20.06 -13.78 22.64
N GLN A 457 21.29 -13.94 23.13
CA GLN A 457 22.46 -13.23 22.62
C GLN A 457 23.09 -13.99 21.44
N PHE A 458 22.77 -13.55 20.21
CA PHE A 458 23.40 -14.06 18.98
C PHE A 458 24.92 -13.77 18.90
N SER A 459 25.45 -12.89 19.75
CA SER A 459 26.89 -12.59 19.86
C SER A 459 27.75 -13.79 20.28
N TYR A 460 27.19 -14.83 20.91
CA TYR A 460 27.91 -16.08 21.22
C TYR A 460 28.07 -17.03 20.01
N PHE A 461 27.54 -16.63 18.84
CA PHE A 461 27.62 -17.34 17.56
C PHE A 461 28.27 -16.47 16.47
N LYS A 462 29.00 -15.42 16.87
CA LYS A 462 30.05 -14.79 16.07
C LYS A 462 31.40 -15.45 16.38
#